data_AF-A0A158FP79-F1
#
_entry.id   AF-A0A158FP79-F1
#
_cell.length_a   1.000
_cell.length_b   1.000
_cell.length_c   1.000
_cell.angle_alpha   90.00
_cell.angle_beta   90.00
_cell.angle_gamma   90.00
#
_symmetry.space_group_name_H-M   'P 1'
#
loop_
_entity.id
_entity.type
_entity.pdbx_description
1 polymer ?
#
loop_
_entity_poly.entity_id
_entity_poly.type
_entity_poly.pdbx_seq_one_letter_code
_entity_poly.pdbx_strand_id
1 'polypeptide(L)'
;MGPVIDKQGQYVRYGLSFNKPIFDYITAHQLYSTEGQAAMDVNNPDRDKQTVRFPAGQYSGNDDPAMTGSIFVKSSWKILDASDNKSSFYRTQAYVYDQAGGAFADEPTVREQCSLKPIGLVGFHIVHLAGSAPQWVWATFEHVDNGPWLNDFTSTLKRDYSFFDAAKCAASGPSSGGVPGCAFDTGPAEPWNPQRPGQTPTQLVRLAAPGKLALAVNEQYNNRIKKTYPDSVWANYFLVDVQFPTNVKAAGGEQGAAVPNPAYPDGMPATSFLSNSTMETYIPGFFHGEITPSGNPIPPDDQMRTIPPTGAVMPFSSTGPHTVSGGADRTTSSCVSCHSDASMTTGSSSDFVFSLSRAQSKGRLNLSTSGTKSDSAAGARVLTGHEASSVVEYVMGTSKPEEPSGK
;
A
#
# COMPACT_ATOMS: atom_id res chain seq x y z
N MET A 1 12.56 0.89 -1.33
CA MET A 1 11.93 1.41 -0.09
C MET A 1 12.30 0.43 1.02
N GLY A 2 12.75 0.91 2.18
CA GLY A 2 13.02 0.05 3.33
C GLY A 2 11.75 -0.52 3.98
N PRO A 3 11.87 -1.53 4.85
CA PRO A 3 10.73 -2.07 5.58
C PRO A 3 10.28 -1.11 6.68
N VAL A 4 8.96 -0.96 6.85
CA VAL A 4 8.38 -0.36 8.05
C VAL A 4 8.32 -1.42 9.14
N ILE A 5 8.81 -1.08 10.33
CA ILE A 5 9.01 -2.00 11.45
C ILE A 5 8.17 -1.53 12.63
N ASP A 6 7.32 -2.41 13.17
CA ASP A 6 6.53 -2.10 14.36
C ASP A 6 7.37 -2.10 15.65
N LYS A 7 6.75 -1.68 16.76
CA LYS A 7 7.39 -1.69 18.09
C LYS A 7 7.87 -3.07 18.56
N GLN A 8 7.33 -4.13 17.99
CA GLN A 8 7.70 -5.52 18.28
C GLN A 8 8.80 -6.04 17.33
N GLY A 9 9.34 -5.19 16.46
CA GLY A 9 10.39 -5.54 15.52
C GLY A 9 9.91 -6.35 14.32
N GLN A 10 8.60 -6.43 14.07
CA GLN A 10 8.03 -7.13 12.93
C GLN A 10 7.87 -6.20 11.73
N TYR A 11 8.11 -6.73 10.54
CA TYR A 11 7.90 -5.99 9.30
C TYR A 11 6.42 -5.89 8.97
N VAL A 12 6.00 -4.70 8.55
CA VAL A 12 4.72 -4.50 7.87
C VAL A 12 4.69 -5.34 6.61
N ARG A 13 3.55 -5.99 6.35
CA ARG A 13 3.30 -6.80 5.15
C ARG A 13 2.41 -6.05 4.19
N TYR A 14 2.69 -6.16 2.90
CA TYR A 14 1.94 -5.45 1.87
C TYR A 14 1.14 -6.43 1.02
N GLY A 15 -0.08 -6.04 0.66
CA GLY A 15 -0.99 -6.84 -0.15
C GLY A 15 -1.61 -6.02 -1.27
N LEU A 16 -1.80 -6.68 -2.41
CA LEU A 16 -2.48 -6.12 -3.58
C LEU A 16 -3.69 -6.98 -3.92
N SER A 17 -4.86 -6.34 -4.03
CA SER A 17 -6.13 -6.99 -4.36
C SER A 17 -6.77 -6.32 -5.55
N PHE A 18 -7.26 -7.12 -6.49
CA PHE A 18 -7.88 -6.65 -7.72
C PHE A 18 -9.37 -7.02 -7.75
N ASN A 19 -10.21 -6.13 -8.27
CA ASN A 19 -11.60 -6.46 -8.51
C ASN A 19 -11.77 -7.33 -9.77
N LYS A 20 -12.99 -7.86 -9.96
CA LYS A 20 -13.28 -8.80 -11.05
C LYS A 20 -12.96 -8.23 -12.45
N PRO A 21 -13.32 -6.98 -12.81
CA PRO A 21 -12.92 -6.38 -14.08
C PRO A 21 -11.41 -6.44 -14.39
N ILE A 22 -10.55 -6.15 -13.41
CA ILE A 22 -9.10 -6.29 -13.58
C ILE A 22 -8.71 -7.76 -13.74
N PHE A 23 -9.24 -8.66 -12.91
CA PHE A 23 -8.95 -10.09 -12.99
C PHE A 23 -9.33 -10.69 -14.35
N ASP A 24 -10.52 -10.37 -14.85
CA ASP A 24 -10.99 -10.85 -16.16
C ASP A 24 -10.11 -10.31 -17.27
N TYR A 25 -9.70 -9.03 -17.20
CA TYR A 25 -8.79 -8.44 -18.18
C TYR A 25 -7.41 -9.10 -18.18
N ILE A 26 -6.81 -9.32 -16.99
CA ILE A 26 -5.53 -10.03 -16.84
C ILE A 26 -5.63 -11.44 -17.42
N THR A 27 -6.72 -12.15 -17.12
CA THR A 27 -6.91 -13.53 -17.59
C THR A 27 -7.12 -13.61 -19.09
N ALA A 28 -7.95 -12.73 -19.66
CA ALA A 28 -8.26 -12.70 -21.09
C ALA A 28 -7.03 -12.38 -21.96
N HIS A 29 -6.10 -11.58 -21.43
CA HIS A 29 -4.87 -11.18 -22.13
C HIS A 29 -3.62 -11.92 -21.63
N GLN A 30 -3.80 -12.93 -20.78
CA GLN A 30 -2.72 -13.74 -20.22
C GLN A 30 -1.60 -12.94 -19.54
N LEU A 31 -1.91 -11.78 -18.94
CA LEU A 31 -0.92 -10.87 -18.34
C LEU A 31 -0.23 -11.43 -17.08
N TYR A 32 -0.67 -12.60 -16.61
CA TYR A 32 0.00 -13.36 -15.56
C TYR A 32 1.21 -14.15 -16.06
N SER A 33 1.45 -14.24 -17.38
CA SER A 33 2.62 -14.90 -17.97
C SER A 33 3.53 -13.92 -18.72
N THR A 34 4.81 -14.27 -18.83
CA THR A 34 5.81 -13.48 -19.57
C THR A 34 5.40 -13.33 -21.04
N GLU A 35 4.84 -14.37 -21.66
CA GLU A 35 4.40 -14.36 -23.05
C GLU A 35 3.21 -13.42 -23.27
N GLY A 36 2.24 -13.42 -22.36
CA GLY A 36 1.09 -12.50 -22.43
C GLY A 36 1.51 -11.05 -22.21
N GLN A 37 2.45 -10.79 -21.31
CA GLN A 37 3.04 -9.46 -21.12
C GLN A 37 3.82 -9.02 -22.37
N ALA A 38 4.64 -9.89 -22.95
CA ALA A 38 5.40 -9.61 -24.17
C ALA A 38 4.50 -9.39 -25.40
N ALA A 39 3.30 -9.98 -25.42
CA ALA A 39 2.31 -9.75 -26.48
C ALA A 39 1.71 -8.34 -26.45
N MET A 40 1.82 -7.63 -25.32
CA MET A 40 1.38 -6.23 -25.13
C MET A 40 2.56 -5.25 -25.10
N ASP A 41 3.76 -5.69 -25.48
CA ASP A 41 4.93 -4.83 -25.53
C ASP A 41 4.85 -3.91 -26.76
N VAL A 42 4.60 -2.63 -26.49
CA VAL A 42 4.49 -1.57 -27.52
C VAL A 42 5.80 -1.34 -28.29
N ASN A 43 6.93 -1.79 -27.75
CA ASN A 43 8.25 -1.66 -28.37
C ASN A 43 8.62 -2.89 -29.20
N ASN A 44 7.83 -3.97 -29.13
CA ASN A 44 8.06 -5.16 -29.93
C ASN A 44 7.61 -4.92 -31.39
N PRO A 45 8.52 -4.94 -32.38
CA PRO A 45 8.16 -4.68 -33.78
C PRO A 45 7.29 -5.78 -34.40
N ASP A 46 7.27 -6.98 -33.82
CA ASP A 46 6.60 -8.18 -34.35
C ASP A 46 5.21 -8.44 -33.74
N ARG A 47 4.72 -7.53 -32.88
CA ARG A 47 3.44 -7.68 -32.16
C ARG A 47 2.53 -6.47 -32.38
N ASP A 48 1.24 -6.69 -32.14
CA ASP A 48 0.27 -5.62 -32.06
C ASP A 48 0.69 -4.68 -30.91
N LYS A 49 1.01 -3.43 -31.23
CA LYS A 49 1.49 -2.38 -30.29
C LYS A 49 0.42 -1.91 -29.30
N GLN A 50 -0.34 -2.85 -28.73
CA GLN A 50 -1.43 -2.56 -27.83
C GLN A 50 -0.87 -2.28 -26.43
N THR A 51 -1.29 -1.14 -25.86
CA THR A 51 -1.00 -0.79 -24.47
C THR A 51 -1.97 -1.53 -23.55
N VAL A 52 -1.51 -1.90 -22.35
CA VAL A 52 -2.39 -2.36 -21.27
C VAL A 52 -3.43 -1.28 -20.98
N ARG A 53 -4.71 -1.63 -21.13
CA ARG A 53 -5.86 -0.73 -20.97
C ARG A 53 -6.94 -1.41 -20.14
N PHE A 54 -6.84 -1.24 -18.83
CA PHE A 54 -7.85 -1.76 -17.90
C PHE A 54 -9.23 -1.12 -18.14
N PRO A 55 -10.33 -1.84 -17.88
CA PRO A 55 -11.68 -1.30 -18.03
C PRO A 55 -11.91 -0.05 -17.17
N ALA A 56 -12.30 1.07 -17.80
CA ALA A 56 -12.65 2.29 -17.08
C ALA A 56 -14.13 2.28 -16.68
N GLY A 57 -14.42 2.70 -15.45
CA GLY A 57 -15.78 2.79 -14.92
C GLY A 57 -16.56 3.92 -15.56
N GLN A 58 -17.88 3.77 -15.62
CA GLN A 58 -18.81 4.78 -16.11
C GLN A 58 -19.89 5.04 -15.06
N TYR A 59 -20.38 6.27 -14.99
CA TYR A 59 -21.50 6.58 -14.11
C TYR A 59 -22.75 5.85 -14.57
N SER A 60 -23.46 5.19 -13.64
CA SER A 60 -24.73 4.53 -13.89
C SER A 60 -25.73 5.00 -12.84
N GLY A 61 -26.90 5.49 -13.27
CA GLY A 61 -27.97 5.90 -12.35
C GLY A 61 -28.64 4.75 -11.60
N ASN A 62 -28.32 3.49 -11.95
CA ASN A 62 -28.92 2.28 -11.39
C ASN A 62 -27.90 1.37 -10.65
N ASP A 63 -26.71 1.89 -10.33
CA ASP A 63 -25.63 1.14 -9.65
C ASP A 63 -25.25 -0.19 -10.34
N ASP A 64 -25.26 -0.23 -11.69
CA ASP A 64 -24.91 -1.43 -12.45
C ASP A 64 -23.44 -1.85 -12.20
N PRO A 65 -23.19 -3.03 -11.61
CA PRO A 65 -21.82 -3.50 -11.33
C PRO A 65 -20.94 -3.61 -12.57
N ALA A 66 -21.52 -3.85 -13.75
CA ALA A 66 -20.78 -3.89 -15.02
C ALA A 66 -20.13 -2.53 -15.36
N MET A 67 -20.66 -1.44 -14.81
CA MET A 67 -20.19 -0.07 -15.03
C MET A 67 -19.13 0.36 -14.00
N THR A 68 -18.81 -0.47 -13.01
CA THR A 68 -17.84 -0.13 -11.94
C THR A 68 -16.45 0.16 -12.50
N GLY A 69 -16.02 -0.55 -13.55
CA GLY A 69 -14.65 -0.48 -14.05
C GLY A 69 -13.62 -1.07 -13.09
N SER A 70 -12.37 -0.64 -13.24
CA SER A 70 -11.22 -1.25 -12.57
C SER A 70 -10.95 -0.64 -11.21
N ILE A 71 -10.91 -1.49 -10.19
CA ILE A 71 -10.56 -1.11 -8.82
C ILE A 71 -9.49 -2.05 -8.30
N PHE A 72 -8.44 -1.50 -7.72
CA PHE A 72 -7.50 -2.27 -6.92
C PHE A 72 -7.28 -1.64 -5.55
N VAL A 73 -6.97 -2.48 -4.58
CA VAL A 73 -6.65 -2.09 -3.22
C VAL A 73 -5.22 -2.47 -2.93
N LYS A 74 -4.41 -1.48 -2.55
CA LYS A 74 -3.10 -1.71 -1.93
C LYS A 74 -3.28 -1.60 -0.44
N SER A 75 -2.66 -2.48 0.32
CA SER A 75 -2.89 -2.58 1.76
C SER A 75 -1.59 -2.87 2.50
N SER A 76 -1.47 -2.31 3.69
CA SER A 76 -0.38 -2.55 4.63
C SER A 76 -0.95 -3.19 5.91
N TRP A 77 -0.24 -4.18 6.42
CA TRP A 77 -0.70 -5.06 7.48
C TRP A 77 0.37 -5.25 8.55
N LYS A 78 -0.03 -5.12 9.82
CA LYS A 78 0.79 -5.48 10.97
C LYS A 78 0.50 -6.92 11.39
N ILE A 79 1.52 -7.68 11.81
CA ILE A 79 1.33 -8.96 12.49
C ILE A 79 0.83 -8.67 13.91
N LEU A 80 -0.32 -9.23 14.29
CA LEU A 80 -0.92 -8.99 15.59
C LEU A 80 -0.44 -10.03 16.61
N ASP A 81 0.14 -9.58 17.72
CA ASP A 81 0.59 -10.47 18.80
C ASP A 81 -0.20 -10.28 20.10
N ALA A 82 0.29 -10.83 21.21
CA ALA A 82 -0.39 -10.75 22.50
C ALA A 82 -0.40 -9.33 23.10
N SER A 83 0.53 -8.46 22.68
CA SER A 83 0.64 -7.07 23.13
C SER A 83 -0.34 -6.12 22.43
N ASP A 84 -0.89 -6.51 21.28
CA ASP A 84 -1.81 -5.68 20.52
C ASP A 84 -3.25 -5.75 21.04
N ASN A 85 -3.92 -4.60 21.06
CA ASN A 85 -5.38 -4.54 21.14
C ASN A 85 -5.99 -5.00 19.80
N LYS A 86 -6.10 -6.31 19.60
CA LYS A 86 -6.64 -6.90 18.35
C LYS A 86 -8.05 -6.42 17.98
N SER A 87 -8.82 -5.89 18.93
CA SER A 87 -10.18 -5.40 18.70
C SER A 87 -10.24 -4.05 17.99
N SER A 88 -9.16 -3.28 17.97
CA SER A 88 -9.12 -1.99 17.26
C SER A 88 -8.93 -2.13 15.75
N PHE A 89 -8.38 -3.25 15.30
CA PHE A 89 -8.02 -3.47 13.90
C PHE A 89 -9.07 -4.29 13.14
N TYR A 90 -9.27 -3.96 11.86
CA TYR A 90 -9.77 -4.96 10.91
C TYR A 90 -8.74 -6.08 10.81
N ARG A 91 -9.14 -7.30 11.14
CA ARG A 91 -8.23 -8.44 11.31
C ARG A 91 -8.60 -9.62 10.41
N THR A 92 -7.59 -10.31 9.90
CA THR A 92 -7.73 -11.57 9.17
C THR A 92 -6.56 -12.51 9.48
N GLN A 93 -6.64 -13.76 9.04
CA GLN A 93 -5.50 -14.67 8.99
C GLN A 93 -4.83 -14.58 7.61
N ALA A 94 -3.51 -14.56 7.56
CA ALA A 94 -2.75 -14.63 6.32
C ALA A 94 -1.46 -15.45 6.50
N TYR A 95 -1.02 -16.11 5.44
CA TYR A 95 0.32 -16.68 5.41
C TYR A 95 1.33 -15.54 5.28
N VAL A 96 2.21 -15.45 6.27
CA VAL A 96 3.38 -14.56 6.25
C VAL A 96 4.55 -15.40 5.78
N TYR A 97 5.05 -15.04 4.60
CA TYR A 97 6.19 -15.66 3.96
C TYR A 97 7.42 -14.75 4.10
N ASP A 98 8.52 -15.31 4.61
CA ASP A 98 9.85 -14.73 4.43
C ASP A 98 10.62 -15.64 3.49
N GLN A 99 11.08 -15.08 2.38
CA GLN A 99 11.84 -15.77 1.36
C GLN A 99 13.24 -16.16 1.86
N ALA A 100 13.80 -17.27 1.35
CA ALA A 100 15.20 -17.58 1.56
C ALA A 100 16.10 -16.46 1.03
N GLY A 101 16.99 -15.95 1.89
CA GLY A 101 17.96 -14.92 1.53
C GLY A 101 19.40 -15.41 1.62
N GLY A 102 20.35 -14.62 1.12
CA GLY A 102 21.76 -14.96 1.03
C GLY A 102 22.13 -15.65 -0.29
N ALA A 103 21.27 -15.51 -1.31
CA ALA A 103 21.57 -15.96 -2.67
C ALA A 103 22.62 -15.06 -3.35
N PHE A 104 22.72 -13.81 -2.91
CA PHE A 104 23.72 -12.83 -3.36
C PHE A 104 24.66 -12.43 -2.22
N ALA A 105 25.88 -12.00 -2.56
CA ALA A 105 26.97 -11.82 -1.58
C ALA A 105 26.69 -10.76 -0.50
N ASP A 106 25.79 -9.83 -0.78
CA ASP A 106 25.34 -8.73 0.08
C ASP A 106 23.94 -8.93 0.66
N GLU A 107 23.23 -9.99 0.26
CA GLU A 107 21.89 -10.30 0.74
C GLU A 107 21.97 -10.88 2.16
N PRO A 108 21.12 -10.42 3.11
CA PRO A 108 21.09 -11.01 4.44
C PRO A 108 20.63 -12.46 4.36
N THR A 109 21.27 -13.32 5.16
CA THR A 109 20.79 -14.70 5.32
C THR A 109 19.43 -14.70 6.03
N VAL A 110 18.39 -15.03 5.28
CA VAL A 110 17.02 -15.22 5.78
C VAL A 110 16.68 -16.69 5.60
N ARG A 111 16.22 -17.37 6.66
CA ARG A 111 15.78 -18.75 6.55
C ARG A 111 14.37 -18.74 5.99
N GLU A 112 14.11 -19.48 4.90
CA GLU A 112 12.74 -19.58 4.37
C GLU A 112 11.73 -19.98 5.46
N GLN A 113 10.64 -19.23 5.57
CA GLN A 113 9.53 -19.58 6.44
C GLN A 113 8.20 -19.10 5.89
N CYS A 114 7.18 -19.94 6.03
CA CYS A 114 5.80 -19.59 5.75
C CYS A 114 4.95 -19.95 6.97
N SER A 115 4.22 -18.99 7.52
CA SER A 115 3.42 -19.24 8.73
C SER A 115 2.10 -18.48 8.71
N LEU A 116 1.02 -19.15 9.11
CA LEU A 116 -0.27 -18.51 9.27
C LEU A 116 -0.25 -17.61 10.50
N LYS A 117 -0.52 -16.31 10.30
CA LYS A 117 -0.50 -15.29 11.35
C LYS A 117 -1.80 -14.47 11.33
N PRO A 118 -2.31 -14.05 12.51
CA PRO A 118 -3.28 -12.98 12.57
C PRO A 118 -2.61 -11.67 12.15
N ILE A 119 -3.23 -10.96 11.22
CA ILE A 119 -2.77 -9.65 10.74
C ILE A 119 -3.87 -8.61 10.90
N GLY A 120 -3.46 -7.36 11.15
CA GLY A 120 -4.34 -6.19 11.31
C GLY A 120 -4.05 -5.15 10.25
N LEU A 121 -5.09 -4.61 9.62
CA LEU A 121 -4.96 -3.57 8.59
C LEU A 121 -4.47 -2.28 9.24
N VAL A 122 -3.38 -1.71 8.73
CA VAL A 122 -2.80 -0.45 9.26
C VAL A 122 -2.89 0.71 8.26
N GLY A 123 -2.99 0.42 6.97
CA GLY A 123 -3.21 1.41 5.93
C GLY A 123 -3.66 0.77 4.62
N PHE A 124 -4.29 1.54 3.75
CA PHE A 124 -4.65 1.08 2.41
C PHE A 124 -4.96 2.23 1.46
N HIS A 125 -4.72 1.99 0.19
CA HIS A 125 -5.21 2.79 -0.93
C HIS A 125 -6.36 2.04 -1.61
N ILE A 126 -7.45 2.74 -1.91
CA ILE A 126 -8.45 2.31 -2.89
C ILE A 126 -8.19 3.10 -4.17
N VAL A 127 -7.94 2.39 -5.26
CA VAL A 127 -7.58 3.00 -6.54
C VAL A 127 -8.62 2.61 -7.58
N HIS A 128 -9.22 3.61 -8.23
CA HIS A 128 -10.36 3.43 -9.13
C HIS A 128 -10.12 4.11 -10.47
N LEU A 129 -10.18 3.34 -11.56
CA LEU A 129 -10.19 3.87 -12.91
C LEU A 129 -11.62 4.17 -13.34
N ALA A 130 -11.90 5.45 -13.59
CA ALA A 130 -13.17 5.92 -14.13
C ALA A 130 -12.93 6.71 -15.42
N GLY A 131 -13.92 6.73 -16.32
CA GLY A 131 -13.84 7.50 -17.56
C GLY A 131 -13.66 9.01 -17.33
N SER A 132 -14.18 9.53 -16.21
CA SER A 132 -13.96 10.92 -15.77
C SER A 132 -12.61 11.17 -15.10
N ALA A 133 -11.83 10.12 -14.82
CA ALA A 133 -10.56 10.17 -14.12
C ALA A 133 -9.53 9.22 -14.76
N PRO A 134 -9.00 9.58 -15.95
CA PRO A 134 -8.12 8.72 -16.74
C PRO A 134 -6.76 8.42 -16.08
N GLN A 135 -6.32 9.23 -15.11
CA GLN A 135 -5.11 8.97 -14.30
C GLN A 135 -5.40 8.22 -12.99
N TRP A 136 -6.58 7.61 -12.89
CA TRP A 136 -7.09 6.94 -11.69
C TRP A 136 -7.37 7.90 -10.53
N VAL A 137 -8.35 7.54 -9.70
CA VAL A 137 -8.61 8.19 -8.41
C VAL A 137 -7.95 7.35 -7.33
N TRP A 138 -7.23 8.00 -6.42
CA TRP A 138 -6.49 7.38 -5.33
C TRP A 138 -7.03 7.91 -4.00
N ALA A 139 -7.70 7.06 -3.24
CA ALA A 139 -8.15 7.38 -1.89
C ALA A 139 -7.29 6.61 -0.88
N THR A 140 -6.70 7.29 0.09
CA THR A 140 -5.82 6.64 1.07
C THR A 140 -6.37 6.74 2.49
N PHE A 141 -6.25 5.64 3.23
CA PHE A 141 -6.81 5.47 4.56
C PHE A 141 -5.75 4.92 5.51
N GLU A 142 -5.83 5.33 6.77
CA GLU A 142 -4.89 4.90 7.79
C GLU A 142 -5.60 4.54 9.10
N HIS A 143 -5.02 3.60 9.84
CA HIS A 143 -5.40 3.33 11.22
C HIS A 143 -4.87 4.43 12.14
N VAL A 144 -5.69 4.94 13.07
CA VAL A 144 -5.33 6.08 13.95
C VAL A 144 -4.08 5.83 14.78
N ASP A 145 -3.83 4.59 15.16
CA ASP A 145 -2.71 4.22 16.03
C ASP A 145 -1.41 3.92 15.27
N ASN A 146 -1.22 4.33 14.00
CA ASN A 146 0.06 4.11 13.30
C ASN A 146 1.21 4.93 13.92
N GLY A 147 1.02 6.26 14.05
CA GLY A 147 2.05 7.18 14.58
C GLY A 147 1.50 8.57 14.91
N PRO A 148 2.21 9.38 15.70
CA PRO A 148 1.81 10.76 16.00
C PRO A 148 1.87 11.64 14.75
N TRP A 149 1.11 12.73 14.74
CA TRP A 149 1.36 13.83 13.80
C TRP A 149 2.52 14.69 14.28
N LEU A 150 3.24 15.32 13.35
CA LEU A 150 4.33 16.24 13.69
C LEU A 150 3.86 17.32 14.68
N ASN A 151 2.68 17.90 14.47
CA ASN A 151 2.11 18.91 15.37
C ASN A 151 1.79 18.41 16.79
N ASP A 152 1.71 17.09 17.02
CA ASP A 152 1.41 16.54 18.34
C ASP A 152 2.58 16.72 19.33
N PHE A 153 3.81 16.90 18.83
CA PHE A 153 5.02 17.09 19.64
C PHE A 153 5.12 18.48 20.29
N THR A 154 4.05 19.29 20.20
CA THR A 154 3.84 20.48 21.04
C THR A 154 3.38 20.13 22.46
N SER A 155 3.00 18.88 22.71
CA SER A 155 2.55 18.39 24.02
C SER A 155 2.89 16.91 24.21
N THR A 156 2.58 16.35 25.38
CA THR A 156 2.71 14.91 25.62
C THR A 156 1.77 14.12 24.71
N LEU A 157 2.33 13.11 24.02
CA LEU A 157 1.54 12.20 23.19
C LEU A 157 0.50 11.46 24.04
N LYS A 158 -0.74 11.43 23.56
CA LYS A 158 -1.89 10.87 24.29
C LYS A 158 -2.22 9.41 23.94
N ARG A 159 -1.53 8.85 22.94
CA ARG A 159 -1.79 7.53 22.39
C ARG A 159 -0.51 6.72 22.39
N ASP A 160 -0.70 5.42 22.55
CA ASP A 160 0.33 4.45 22.21
C ASP A 160 0.21 4.10 20.72
N TYR A 161 1.34 4.13 20.02
CA TYR A 161 1.39 4.00 18.57
C TYR A 161 2.06 2.70 18.14
N SER A 162 1.62 2.13 17.03
CA SER A 162 2.07 0.83 16.50
C SER A 162 3.48 0.90 15.94
N PHE A 163 3.85 2.05 15.38
CA PHE A 163 5.12 2.29 14.69
C PHE A 163 5.84 3.53 15.25
N PHE A 164 5.62 3.88 16.52
CA PHE A 164 6.36 4.96 17.16
C PHE A 164 6.60 4.64 18.64
N ASP A 165 7.86 4.46 19.01
CA ASP A 165 8.26 4.27 20.40
C ASP A 165 8.60 5.62 21.05
N ALA A 166 7.70 6.11 21.91
CA ALA A 166 7.88 7.39 22.57
C ALA A 166 9.03 7.40 23.59
N ALA A 167 9.29 6.27 24.26
CA ALA A 167 10.36 6.16 25.25
C ALA A 167 11.72 6.16 24.56
N LYS A 168 11.87 5.37 23.49
CA LYS A 168 13.09 5.35 22.67
C LYS A 168 13.35 6.69 22.00
N CYS A 169 12.30 7.36 21.53
CA CYS A 169 12.44 8.69 20.96
C CYS A 169 12.91 9.72 22.01
N ALA A 170 12.28 9.75 23.19
CA ALA A 170 12.64 10.65 24.28
C ALA A 170 14.07 10.42 24.82
N ALA A 171 14.57 9.18 24.75
CA ALA A 171 15.96 8.87 25.11
C ALA A 171 16.99 9.48 24.16
N SER A 172 16.60 9.85 22.93
CA SER A 172 17.46 10.52 21.95
C SER A 172 17.55 12.04 22.17
N GLY A 173 16.55 12.62 22.84
CA GLY A 173 16.50 14.05 23.16
C GLY A 173 15.08 14.53 23.45
N PRO A 174 14.92 15.74 24.02
CA PRO A 174 13.61 16.35 24.18
C PRO A 174 13.00 16.74 22.84
N SER A 175 11.67 16.69 22.73
CA SER A 175 10.96 17.32 21.61
C SER A 175 11.10 18.84 21.71
N SER A 176 11.28 19.52 20.57
CA SER A 176 11.48 20.97 20.51
C SER A 176 10.77 21.54 19.28
N GLY A 177 10.08 22.67 19.45
CA GLY A 177 9.45 23.38 18.33
C GLY A 177 8.38 22.58 17.56
N GLY A 178 7.75 21.57 18.17
CA GLY A 178 6.82 20.69 17.46
C GLY A 178 7.50 19.58 16.64
N VAL A 179 8.76 19.25 16.95
CA VAL A 179 9.52 18.17 16.30
C VAL A 179 9.96 17.16 17.36
N PRO A 180 9.88 15.84 17.10
CA PRO A 180 10.39 14.82 18.01
C PRO A 180 11.91 14.94 18.24
N GLY A 181 12.38 14.50 19.40
CA GLY A 181 13.80 14.51 19.76
C GLY A 181 14.64 13.37 19.15
N CYS A 182 14.05 12.57 18.28
CA CYS A 182 14.70 11.45 17.59
C CYS A 182 14.60 11.61 16.07
N ALA A 183 15.45 10.89 15.33
CA ALA A 183 15.24 10.71 13.91
C ALA A 183 13.93 9.94 13.67
N PHE A 184 13.11 10.43 12.75
CA PHE A 184 11.82 9.85 12.37
C PHE A 184 11.76 9.63 10.87
N ASP A 185 10.89 8.71 10.44
CA ASP A 185 10.72 8.34 9.03
C ASP A 185 12.04 8.04 8.30
N THR A 186 13.00 7.45 9.01
CA THR A 186 14.28 7.03 8.46
C THR A 186 14.25 5.54 8.12
N GLY A 187 14.72 5.21 6.92
CA GLY A 187 14.88 3.82 6.50
C GLY A 187 15.83 3.08 7.45
N PRO A 188 15.52 1.83 7.85
CA PRO A 188 16.40 1.07 8.72
C PRO A 188 17.71 0.75 7.99
N ALA A 189 18.79 0.57 8.75
CA ALA A 189 20.08 0.21 8.20
C ALA A 189 20.03 -1.16 7.49
N GLU A 190 20.61 -1.21 6.31
CA GLU A 190 20.82 -2.43 5.55
C GLU A 190 21.92 -3.30 6.19
N PRO A 191 21.91 -4.63 5.94
CA PRO A 191 20.92 -5.36 5.14
C PRO A 191 19.62 -5.62 5.91
N TRP A 192 18.48 -5.61 5.22
CA TRP A 192 17.15 -5.81 5.82
C TRP A 192 16.80 -7.29 5.97
N ASN A 193 16.62 -7.74 7.20
CA ASN A 193 16.33 -9.14 7.51
C ASN A 193 15.11 -9.23 8.44
N PRO A 194 13.96 -9.75 7.98
CA PRO A 194 12.73 -9.84 8.79
C PRO A 194 12.89 -10.72 10.04
N GLN A 195 13.91 -11.59 10.07
CA GLN A 195 14.18 -12.54 11.16
C GLN A 195 15.28 -12.04 12.12
N ARG A 196 15.84 -10.85 11.89
CA ARG A 196 16.83 -10.26 12.80
C ARG A 196 16.15 -9.96 14.14
N PRO A 197 16.64 -10.50 15.27
CA PRO A 197 16.10 -10.14 16.57
C PRO A 197 16.45 -8.69 16.93
N GLY A 198 15.61 -8.05 17.74
CA GLY A 198 15.87 -6.71 18.26
C GLY A 198 15.90 -5.62 17.19
N GLN A 199 15.12 -5.76 16.12
CA GLN A 199 15.00 -4.71 15.12
C GLN A 199 14.56 -3.41 15.76
N THR A 200 15.14 -2.30 15.31
CA THR A 200 14.70 -0.98 15.76
C THR A 200 13.37 -0.67 15.10
N PRO A 201 12.31 -0.37 15.88
CA PRO A 201 11.06 0.09 15.32
C PRO A 201 11.29 1.31 14.44
N THR A 202 10.55 1.42 13.35
CA THR A 202 10.44 2.69 12.65
C THR A 202 9.92 3.72 13.65
N GLN A 203 10.47 4.93 13.65
CA GLN A 203 9.89 6.06 14.38
C GLN A 203 8.98 6.81 13.40
N LEU A 204 7.83 6.22 13.07
CA LEU A 204 6.90 6.75 12.08
C LEU A 204 6.22 8.00 12.61
N VAL A 205 6.27 9.09 11.85
CA VAL A 205 5.59 10.36 12.16
C VAL A 205 4.77 10.79 10.95
N ARG A 206 3.55 11.26 11.19
CA ARG A 206 2.69 11.79 10.13
C ARG A 206 3.03 13.26 9.90
N LEU A 207 3.57 13.54 8.72
CA LEU A 207 3.97 14.90 8.38
C LEU A 207 2.76 15.76 7.97
N ALA A 208 1.77 15.17 7.30
CA ALA A 208 0.59 15.88 6.83
C ALA A 208 -0.65 15.58 7.68
N ALA A 209 -1.38 16.62 8.08
CA ALA A 209 -2.77 16.48 8.53
C ALA A 209 -3.68 16.17 7.32
N PRO A 210 -4.83 15.51 7.52
CA PRO A 210 -5.80 15.30 6.44
C PRO A 210 -6.26 16.60 5.79
N GLY A 211 -6.65 16.52 4.51
CA GLY A 211 -7.23 17.65 3.78
C GLY A 211 -8.58 18.10 4.36
N LYS A 212 -8.96 19.36 4.15
CA LYS A 212 -10.20 19.93 4.72
C LYS A 212 -11.46 19.12 4.37
N LEU A 213 -11.59 18.69 3.11
CA LEU A 213 -12.72 17.87 2.67
C LEU A 213 -12.68 16.48 3.30
N ALA A 214 -11.49 15.87 3.40
CA ALA A 214 -11.31 14.59 4.07
C ALA A 214 -11.73 14.65 5.56
N LEU A 215 -11.37 15.71 6.28
CA LEU A 215 -11.80 15.91 7.68
C LEU A 215 -13.33 16.01 7.81
N ALA A 216 -13.99 16.76 6.92
CA ALA A 216 -15.45 16.89 6.95
C ALA A 216 -16.14 15.53 6.71
N VAL A 217 -15.64 14.75 5.75
CA VAL A 217 -16.14 13.40 5.47
C VAL A 217 -15.86 12.46 6.65
N ASN A 218 -14.64 12.49 7.19
CA ASN A 218 -14.26 11.68 8.34
C ASN A 218 -15.15 11.95 9.55
N GLU A 219 -15.38 13.22 9.91
CA GLU A 219 -16.27 13.59 11.01
C GLU A 219 -17.69 13.05 10.80
N GLN A 220 -18.26 13.27 9.61
CA GLN A 220 -19.61 12.81 9.29
C GLN A 220 -19.74 11.28 9.39
N TYR A 221 -18.84 10.55 8.74
CA TYR A 221 -18.92 9.09 8.68
C TYR A 221 -18.50 8.44 10.00
N ASN A 222 -17.48 8.96 10.69
CA ASN A 222 -17.08 8.43 11.99
C ASN A 222 -18.20 8.58 13.03
N ASN A 223 -18.89 9.73 13.07
CA ASN A 223 -20.06 9.93 13.91
C ASN A 223 -21.20 8.95 13.55
N ARG A 224 -21.44 8.72 12.25
CA ARG A 224 -22.47 7.77 11.80
C ARG A 224 -22.12 6.32 12.16
N ILE A 225 -20.85 5.92 12.00
CA ILE A 225 -20.36 4.59 12.37
C ILE A 225 -20.53 4.40 13.87
N LYS A 226 -20.02 5.31 14.71
CA LYS A 226 -20.14 5.21 16.17
C LYS A 226 -21.60 5.13 16.65
N LYS A 227 -22.51 5.84 15.98
CA LYS A 227 -23.95 5.81 16.31
C LYS A 227 -24.63 4.51 15.86
N THR A 228 -24.29 4.00 14.68
CA THR A 228 -25.04 2.89 14.03
C THR A 228 -24.41 1.52 14.34
N TYR A 229 -23.09 1.49 14.46
CA TYR A 229 -22.26 0.31 14.66
C TYR A 229 -21.15 0.64 15.69
N PRO A 230 -21.51 0.82 16.97
CA PRO A 230 -20.56 1.27 18.00
C PRO A 230 -19.35 0.35 18.17
N ASP A 231 -19.50 -0.95 17.88
CA ASP A 231 -18.42 -1.94 17.97
C ASP A 231 -17.63 -2.08 16.65
N SER A 232 -17.88 -1.21 15.66
CA SER A 232 -17.20 -1.28 14.38
C SER A 232 -15.77 -0.75 14.47
N VAL A 233 -14.82 -1.60 14.06
CA VAL A 233 -13.40 -1.23 13.93
C VAL A 233 -13.17 -0.09 12.96
N TRP A 234 -14.08 0.15 12.02
CA TRP A 234 -13.97 1.22 11.02
C TRP A 234 -13.98 2.62 11.63
N ALA A 235 -14.43 2.77 12.88
CA ALA A 235 -14.29 4.02 13.62
C ALA A 235 -12.82 4.37 13.98
N ASN A 236 -11.89 3.43 13.81
CA ASN A 236 -10.45 3.59 14.05
C ASN A 236 -9.64 3.88 12.77
N TYR A 237 -10.32 4.03 11.63
CA TYR A 237 -9.69 4.35 10.34
C TYR A 237 -10.19 5.70 9.84
N PHE A 238 -9.30 6.48 9.24
CA PHE A 238 -9.63 7.79 8.67
C PHE A 238 -9.12 7.91 7.25
N LEU A 239 -9.85 8.66 6.41
CA LEU A 239 -9.39 9.10 5.10
C LEU A 239 -8.32 10.18 5.29
N VAL A 240 -7.13 9.99 4.75
CA VAL A 240 -6.09 11.03 4.75
C VAL A 240 -6.45 12.08 3.71
N ASP A 241 -6.60 11.66 2.45
CA ASP A 241 -7.14 12.49 1.36
C ASP A 241 -7.47 11.63 0.12
N VAL A 242 -7.99 12.29 -0.92
CA VAL A 242 -8.20 11.72 -2.25
C VAL A 242 -7.41 12.52 -3.29
N GLN A 243 -6.58 11.84 -4.06
CA GLN A 243 -5.91 12.38 -5.24
C GLN A 243 -6.68 11.95 -6.50
N PHE A 244 -7.07 12.91 -7.31
CA PHE A 244 -7.78 12.70 -8.57
C PHE A 244 -7.23 13.65 -9.64
N PRO A 245 -7.36 13.30 -10.92
CA PRO A 245 -6.86 14.16 -11.98
C PRO A 245 -7.78 15.36 -12.21
N THR A 246 -7.16 16.51 -12.42
CA THR A 246 -7.76 17.77 -12.87
C THR A 246 -7.16 18.13 -14.22
N ASN A 247 -7.79 19.05 -14.97
CA ASN A 247 -7.32 19.44 -16.31
C ASN A 247 -7.07 18.24 -17.25
N VAL A 248 -7.96 17.24 -17.17
CA VAL A 248 -7.86 16.00 -17.95
C VAL A 248 -8.05 16.27 -19.45
N LYS A 249 -7.27 15.59 -20.30
CA LYS A 249 -7.60 15.51 -21.73
C LYS A 249 -8.83 14.63 -21.89
N ALA A 250 -9.86 15.13 -22.58
CA ALA A 250 -11.02 14.31 -22.94
C ALA A 250 -10.58 13.15 -23.85
N ALA A 251 -11.20 11.98 -23.68
CA ALA A 251 -11.03 10.85 -24.59
C ALA A 251 -11.54 11.27 -25.99
N GLY A 252 -10.63 11.46 -26.96
CA GLY A 252 -10.98 11.81 -28.34
C GLY A 252 -10.20 12.97 -28.98
N GLY A 253 -9.42 13.73 -28.21
CA GLY A 253 -8.49 14.74 -28.76
C GLY A 253 -9.08 16.13 -28.98
N GLU A 254 -8.53 17.09 -28.22
CA GLU A 254 -8.50 18.57 -28.39
C GLU A 254 -9.84 19.36 -28.37
N GLN A 255 -9.99 20.57 -27.80
CA GLN A 255 -9.15 21.57 -27.13
C GLN A 255 -9.89 22.14 -25.89
N GLY A 256 -9.17 22.62 -24.86
CA GLY A 256 -9.75 23.49 -23.82
C GLY A 256 -8.97 23.60 -22.50
N ALA A 257 -8.20 22.58 -22.12
CA ALA A 257 -7.24 22.71 -21.03
C ALA A 257 -5.87 23.06 -21.63
N ALA A 258 -5.27 24.17 -21.21
CA ALA A 258 -3.87 24.45 -21.48
C ALA A 258 -3.07 23.17 -21.20
N VAL A 259 -2.32 22.65 -22.18
CA VAL A 259 -1.53 21.42 -22.07
C VAL A 259 -0.74 21.49 -20.77
N PRO A 260 -1.15 20.78 -19.70
CA PRO A 260 -0.65 21.10 -18.38
C PRO A 260 0.59 20.25 -18.17
N ASN A 261 1.77 20.83 -18.43
CA ASN A 261 3.07 20.26 -18.10
C ASN A 261 3.41 18.92 -18.83
N PRO A 262 4.53 18.82 -19.57
CA PRO A 262 4.99 17.54 -20.14
C PRO A 262 5.14 16.39 -19.13
N ALA A 263 5.33 16.69 -17.84
CA ALA A 263 5.35 15.70 -16.76
C ALA A 263 3.98 15.04 -16.49
N TYR A 264 2.88 15.65 -16.93
CA TYR A 264 1.51 15.27 -16.58
C TYR A 264 0.59 15.21 -17.82
N PRO A 265 0.90 14.37 -18.82
CA PRO A 265 0.25 14.40 -20.14
C PRO A 265 -1.24 14.08 -20.16
N ASP A 266 -1.75 13.45 -19.10
CA ASP A 266 -3.13 12.94 -18.97
C ASP A 266 -3.97 13.69 -17.90
N GLY A 267 -3.42 14.73 -17.26
CA GLY A 267 -4.07 15.53 -16.22
C GLY A 267 -3.13 15.90 -15.07
N MET A 268 -3.46 16.95 -14.32
CA MET A 268 -2.74 17.33 -13.11
C MET A 268 -3.34 16.67 -11.87
N PRO A 269 -2.54 16.04 -11.00
CA PRO A 269 -3.03 15.49 -9.74
C PRO A 269 -3.53 16.60 -8.81
N ALA A 270 -4.71 16.42 -8.22
CA ALA A 270 -5.23 17.24 -7.14
C ALA A 270 -5.76 16.33 -6.02
N THR A 271 -5.25 16.40 -4.80
CA THR A 271 -4.02 17.07 -4.38
C THR A 271 -2.77 16.58 -5.15
N SER A 272 -1.73 17.42 -5.31
CA SER A 272 -0.44 17.01 -5.88
C SER A 272 0.34 16.03 -5.00
N PHE A 273 0.22 16.14 -3.66
CA PHE A 273 0.84 15.22 -2.71
C PHE A 273 -0.22 14.39 -1.98
N LEU A 274 -0.02 13.07 -1.95
CA LEU A 274 -0.81 12.13 -1.17
C LEU A 274 0.11 11.02 -0.68
N SER A 275 0.16 10.76 0.62
CA SER A 275 1.02 9.71 1.19
C SER A 275 0.28 8.98 2.29
N ASN A 276 0.44 7.66 2.31
CA ASN A 276 0.08 6.80 3.41
C ASN A 276 1.31 6.55 4.28
N SER A 277 1.17 6.83 5.56
CA SER A 277 2.27 6.77 6.52
C SER A 277 2.97 5.41 6.59
N THR A 278 2.30 4.31 6.22
CA THR A 278 2.84 2.94 6.31
C THR A 278 3.27 2.34 4.97
N MET A 279 2.97 3.01 3.85
CA MET A 279 3.34 2.56 2.51
C MET A 279 4.36 3.49 1.84
N GLU A 280 4.31 4.78 2.15
CA GLU A 280 5.21 5.80 1.61
C GLU A 280 6.00 6.51 2.73
N THR A 281 6.27 5.79 3.84
CA THR A 281 6.96 6.30 5.03
C THR A 281 8.25 7.04 4.72
N TYR A 282 9.05 6.52 3.79
CA TYR A 282 10.38 7.04 3.44
C TYR A 282 10.37 7.95 2.20
N ILE A 283 9.19 8.30 1.71
CA ILE A 283 8.98 9.33 0.68
C ILE A 283 7.97 10.36 1.21
N PRO A 284 8.14 10.90 2.43
CA PRO A 284 7.24 11.94 2.84
C PRO A 284 7.51 13.18 2.01
N GLY A 285 6.47 13.99 1.78
CA GLY A 285 6.64 15.29 1.16
C GLY A 285 7.54 16.16 2.04
N PHE A 286 8.13 17.19 1.47
CA PHE A 286 9.10 18.02 2.16
C PHE A 286 8.44 19.26 2.76
N PHE A 287 8.88 19.73 3.92
CA PHE A 287 8.47 21.04 4.44
C PHE A 287 9.36 22.18 3.95
N HIS A 288 8.87 23.40 4.09
CA HIS A 288 9.65 24.61 3.83
C HIS A 288 10.91 24.64 4.70
N GLY A 289 12.07 24.80 4.07
CA GLY A 289 13.37 24.90 4.74
C GLY A 289 14.08 23.56 4.97
N GLU A 290 13.48 22.43 4.58
CA GLU A 290 14.17 21.14 4.57
C GLU A 290 15.20 21.06 3.43
N ILE A 291 16.18 20.16 3.61
CA ILE A 291 17.23 19.84 2.64
C ILE A 291 17.22 18.34 2.34
N THR A 292 17.59 17.95 1.12
CA THR A 292 17.73 16.52 0.77
C THR A 292 18.83 15.85 1.61
N PRO A 293 18.87 14.50 1.68
CA PRO A 293 20.00 13.77 2.26
C PRO A 293 21.36 14.10 1.61
N SER A 294 21.35 14.60 0.37
CA SER A 294 22.53 15.08 -0.34
C SER A 294 22.88 16.55 -0.07
N GLY A 295 22.18 17.22 0.85
CA GLY A 295 22.44 18.60 1.26
C GLY A 295 21.87 19.70 0.34
N ASN A 296 21.02 19.35 -0.62
CA ASN A 296 20.44 20.32 -1.55
C ASN A 296 19.13 20.90 -0.99
N PRO A 297 18.84 22.20 -1.19
CA PRO A 297 17.53 22.77 -0.86
C PRO A 297 16.42 22.05 -1.64
N ILE A 298 15.30 21.78 -0.98
CA ILE A 298 14.12 21.24 -1.65
C ILE A 298 13.51 22.32 -2.56
N PRO A 299 13.22 22.02 -3.85
CA PRO A 299 12.52 22.95 -4.74
C PRO A 299 11.24 23.49 -4.08
N PRO A 300 10.93 24.80 -4.21
CA PRO A 300 9.71 25.38 -3.64
C PRO A 300 8.43 24.69 -4.11
N ASP A 301 8.45 24.18 -5.34
CA ASP A 301 7.37 23.34 -5.85
C ASP A 301 7.31 22.06 -5.01
N ASP A 302 8.38 21.31 -4.79
CA ASP A 302 8.35 20.06 -4.00
C ASP A 302 7.95 20.17 -2.50
N GLN A 303 7.72 21.38 -2.00
CA GLN A 303 7.37 21.64 -0.60
C GLN A 303 5.87 21.52 -0.35
N MET A 304 5.49 20.68 0.62
CA MET A 304 4.18 20.66 1.24
C MET A 304 3.85 22.06 1.75
N ARG A 305 2.71 22.60 1.30
CA ARG A 305 2.17 23.85 1.85
C ARG A 305 1.73 23.59 3.29
N THR A 306 2.25 24.43 4.17
CA THR A 306 2.23 24.24 5.62
C THR A 306 0.83 24.16 6.22
N ILE A 307 0.71 23.37 7.28
CA ILE A 307 -0.42 23.34 8.22
C ILE A 307 -0.50 24.74 8.89
N PRO A 308 -1.69 25.36 9.04
CA PRO A 308 -1.83 26.53 9.90
C PRO A 308 -1.31 26.21 11.30
N PRO A 309 -0.53 27.10 11.93
CA PRO A 309 0.15 26.77 13.17
C PRO A 309 -0.86 26.65 14.31
N THR A 310 -0.62 25.65 15.16
CA THR A 310 -1.23 25.37 16.48
C THR A 310 -2.37 24.32 16.51
N GLY A 311 -2.11 23.26 17.27
CA GLY A 311 -3.11 22.25 17.65
C GLY A 311 -2.70 20.81 17.30
N ALA A 312 -3.10 19.87 18.15
CA ALA A 312 -3.04 18.44 17.84
C ALA A 312 -3.95 18.13 16.66
N VAL A 313 -3.52 17.24 15.76
CA VAL A 313 -4.33 16.86 14.61
C VAL A 313 -5.42 15.89 15.06
N MET A 314 -6.67 16.22 14.71
CA MET A 314 -7.84 15.41 15.04
C MET A 314 -8.47 14.91 13.73
N PRO A 315 -8.16 13.69 13.26
CA PRO A 315 -8.55 13.24 11.91
C PRO A 315 -10.07 13.10 11.69
N PHE A 316 -10.86 13.18 12.76
CA PHE A 316 -12.32 13.09 12.75
C PHE A 316 -13.01 14.41 13.12
N SER A 317 -12.30 15.55 13.02
CA SER A 317 -12.84 16.86 13.35
C SER A 317 -12.53 17.86 12.24
N SER A 318 -13.58 18.42 11.64
CA SER A 318 -13.46 19.46 10.59
C SER A 318 -12.96 20.80 11.10
N THR A 319 -12.92 21.01 12.41
CA THR A 319 -12.40 22.24 13.05
C THR A 319 -10.91 22.18 13.37
N GLY A 320 -10.26 21.02 13.18
CA GLY A 320 -8.85 20.83 13.48
C GLY A 320 -7.90 21.43 12.44
N PRO A 321 -6.58 21.37 12.72
CA PRO A 321 -5.57 21.68 11.73
C PRO A 321 -5.72 20.76 10.52
N HIS A 322 -5.57 21.33 9.33
CA HIS A 322 -5.65 20.64 8.04
C HIS A 322 -4.47 21.07 7.18
N THR A 323 -4.09 20.23 6.23
CA THR A 323 -3.14 20.64 5.20
C THR A 323 -3.88 21.28 4.03
N VAL A 324 -3.20 22.24 3.40
CA VAL A 324 -3.45 22.54 1.99
C VAL A 324 -2.30 21.87 1.28
N SER A 325 -2.59 20.82 0.53
CA SER A 325 -1.50 20.15 -0.17
C SER A 325 -0.94 21.03 -1.28
N GLY A 326 0.38 21.14 -1.32
CA GLY A 326 1.11 21.84 -2.36
C GLY A 326 2.25 20.97 -2.85
N GLY A 327 2.40 20.92 -4.16
CA GLY A 327 3.68 21.01 -4.82
C GLY A 327 4.63 19.81 -4.88
N ALA A 328 4.56 18.80 -4.00
CA ALA A 328 5.44 17.63 -4.17
C ALA A 328 5.23 16.98 -5.55
N ASP A 329 6.21 17.05 -6.46
CA ASP A 329 6.19 16.35 -7.75
C ASP A 329 6.32 14.83 -7.56
N ARG A 330 6.52 14.39 -6.30
CA ARG A 330 6.41 13.00 -5.87
C ARG A 330 4.94 12.60 -5.75
N THR A 331 4.32 12.42 -6.92
CA THR A 331 3.05 11.70 -6.99
C THR A 331 3.31 10.23 -6.64
N THR A 332 2.75 9.78 -5.52
CA THR A 332 2.82 8.37 -5.06
C THR A 332 1.96 7.43 -5.92
N SER A 333 1.30 7.98 -6.95
CA SER A 333 0.44 7.30 -7.91
C SER A 333 1.15 6.20 -8.72
N SER A 334 2.47 6.07 -8.60
CA SER A 334 3.24 5.09 -9.35
C SER A 334 3.95 4.06 -8.45
N CYS A 335 3.30 3.48 -7.42
CA CYS A 335 3.94 2.35 -6.72
C CYS A 335 4.34 1.24 -7.72
N VAL A 336 3.57 0.99 -8.79
CA VAL A 336 3.96 0.01 -9.84
C VAL A 336 5.22 0.48 -10.60
N SER A 337 5.41 1.77 -10.84
CA SER A 337 6.63 2.30 -11.48
C SER A 337 7.82 2.28 -10.52
N CYS A 338 7.66 2.71 -9.26
CA CYS A 338 8.71 2.58 -8.25
C CYS A 338 9.08 1.11 -7.94
N HIS A 339 8.15 0.17 -8.05
CA HIS A 339 8.41 -1.27 -7.89
C HIS A 339 8.98 -1.90 -9.17
N SER A 340 8.55 -1.46 -10.35
CA SER A 340 9.18 -1.83 -11.63
C SER A 340 10.64 -1.41 -11.61
N ASP A 341 10.93 -0.17 -11.20
CA ASP A 341 12.31 0.31 -11.04
C ASP A 341 13.07 -0.50 -9.99
N ALA A 342 12.46 -0.87 -8.85
CA ALA A 342 13.13 -1.67 -7.82
C ALA A 342 13.44 -3.12 -8.25
N SER A 343 12.50 -3.78 -8.95
CA SER A 343 12.67 -5.15 -9.45
C SER A 343 13.59 -5.23 -10.68
N MET A 344 13.58 -4.20 -11.53
CA MET A 344 14.43 -4.12 -12.74
C MET A 344 15.86 -3.69 -12.45
N THR A 345 16.13 -2.97 -11.36
CA THR A 345 17.49 -2.48 -11.03
C THR A 345 18.31 -3.45 -10.19
N THR A 346 17.67 -4.34 -9.42
CA THR A 346 18.38 -5.23 -8.48
C THR A 346 18.17 -6.72 -8.75
N GLY A 347 17.26 -7.11 -9.65
CA GLY A 347 16.91 -8.51 -9.90
C GLY A 347 16.29 -9.22 -8.68
N SER A 348 15.93 -8.48 -7.62
CA SER A 348 15.35 -9.00 -6.39
C SER A 348 13.81 -9.00 -6.45
N SER A 349 13.18 -9.98 -5.78
CA SER A 349 11.73 -10.08 -5.66
C SER A 349 11.15 -8.89 -4.88
N SER A 350 9.92 -8.50 -5.22
CA SER A 350 9.14 -7.56 -4.42
C SER A 350 8.17 -8.35 -3.54
N ASP A 351 8.19 -8.08 -2.22
CA ASP A 351 7.37 -8.78 -1.23
C ASP A 351 5.90 -8.35 -1.34
N PHE A 352 5.11 -9.07 -2.12
CA PHE A 352 3.65 -8.98 -2.11
C PHE A 352 3.05 -10.24 -1.51
N VAL A 353 2.19 -10.07 -0.51
CA VAL A 353 1.26 -11.12 -0.06
C VAL A 353 0.04 -11.06 -0.96
N PHE A 354 -0.16 -12.08 -1.79
CA PHE A 354 -1.34 -12.18 -2.65
C PHE A 354 -2.43 -12.94 -1.90
N SER A 355 -3.53 -12.26 -1.56
CA SER A 355 -4.71 -12.90 -0.98
C SER A 355 -5.78 -13.10 -2.04
N LEU A 356 -5.91 -14.32 -2.56
CA LEU A 356 -7.05 -14.73 -3.39
C LEU A 356 -8.21 -15.16 -2.48
N SER A 357 -9.06 -14.21 -2.11
CA SER A 357 -10.21 -14.48 -1.24
C SER A 357 -11.39 -15.21 -1.92
N ARG A 358 -11.38 -15.39 -3.25
CA ARG A 358 -12.50 -15.96 -4.02
C ARG A 358 -12.13 -16.82 -5.23
N ALA A 359 -11.05 -17.60 -5.16
CA ALA A 359 -10.84 -18.66 -6.15
C ALA A 359 -11.82 -19.82 -5.86
N GLN A 360 -12.94 -19.91 -6.58
CA GLN A 360 -13.79 -21.10 -6.55
C GLN A 360 -13.00 -22.25 -7.20
N SER A 361 -12.78 -23.35 -6.46
CA SER A 361 -12.13 -24.53 -7.01
C SER A 361 -13.00 -25.10 -8.15
N LYS A 362 -12.52 -25.02 -9.39
CA LYS A 362 -13.10 -25.80 -10.49
C LYS A 362 -12.68 -27.26 -10.31
N GLY A 363 -13.53 -28.04 -9.63
CA GLY A 363 -13.62 -29.49 -9.73
C GLY A 363 -12.42 -30.29 -9.23
N ARG A 364 -12.68 -31.33 -8.44
CA ARG A 364 -11.67 -32.34 -8.07
C ARG A 364 -11.08 -32.97 -9.35
N LEU A 365 -9.84 -32.62 -9.68
CA LEU A 365 -8.99 -33.44 -10.53
C LEU A 365 -8.60 -34.68 -9.71
N ASN A 366 -9.31 -35.78 -9.93
CA ASN A 366 -8.92 -37.10 -9.44
C ASN A 366 -7.64 -37.52 -10.18
N LEU A 367 -6.47 -37.24 -9.60
CA LEU A 367 -5.24 -37.94 -10.00
C LEU A 367 -5.29 -39.35 -9.38
N SER A 368 -5.74 -40.34 -10.16
CA SER A 368 -5.51 -41.73 -9.82
C SER A 368 -4.04 -42.06 -10.06
N THR A 369 -3.33 -42.43 -9.00
CA THR A 369 -1.99 -43.01 -9.11
C THR A 369 -2.10 -44.43 -9.67
N SER A 370 -1.91 -44.60 -10.98
CA SER A 370 -1.62 -45.93 -11.55
C SER A 370 -0.13 -46.20 -11.40
N GLY A 371 0.21 -47.12 -10.51
CA GLY A 371 1.57 -47.62 -10.37
C GLY A 371 1.93 -48.59 -11.49
N THR A 372 3.11 -48.42 -12.07
CA THR A 372 3.87 -49.48 -12.74
C THR A 372 5.35 -49.25 -12.50
N LYS A 373 6.00 -50.23 -11.86
CA LYS A 373 7.46 -50.39 -11.74
C LYS A 373 8.01 -50.96 -13.06
N SER A 374 9.14 -50.43 -13.54
CA SER A 374 10.35 -51.22 -13.90
C SER A 374 11.48 -50.33 -14.47
N ASP A 375 12.61 -50.36 -13.78
CA ASP A 375 14.02 -50.37 -14.19
C ASP A 375 14.62 -49.48 -15.31
N SER A 376 15.76 -48.90 -14.89
CA SER A 376 17.04 -48.69 -15.60
C SER A 376 17.38 -47.31 -16.21
N ALA A 377 18.34 -46.68 -15.53
CA ALA A 377 19.52 -45.95 -16.01
C ALA A 377 19.41 -44.68 -16.89
N ALA A 378 20.06 -43.64 -16.36
CA ALA A 378 20.81 -42.58 -17.04
C ALA A 378 20.02 -41.46 -17.74
N GLY A 379 19.97 -40.31 -17.06
CA GLY A 379 19.55 -39.04 -17.61
C GLY A 379 19.43 -37.97 -16.53
N ALA A 380 20.53 -37.66 -15.84
CA ALA A 380 20.60 -36.50 -14.95
C ALA A 380 20.43 -35.22 -15.79
N ARG A 381 19.19 -34.76 -15.94
CA ARG A 381 18.91 -33.41 -16.43
C ARG A 381 18.82 -32.51 -15.21
N VAL A 382 19.94 -31.86 -14.93
CA VAL A 382 20.00 -30.69 -14.04
C VAL A 382 19.05 -29.66 -14.65
N LEU A 383 17.91 -29.42 -13.99
CA LEU A 383 17.08 -28.25 -14.26
C LEU A 383 17.80 -27.06 -13.61
N THR A 384 18.74 -26.48 -14.35
CA THR A 384 19.35 -25.19 -14.02
C THR A 384 18.24 -24.13 -14.04
N GLY A 385 18.19 -23.32 -12.98
CA GLY A 385 17.12 -22.35 -12.73
C GLY A 385 16.81 -21.45 -13.92
N HIS A 386 15.52 -21.33 -14.23
CA HIS A 386 14.85 -20.21 -14.89
C HIS A 386 13.34 -20.53 -15.00
N GLU A 387 12.66 -20.80 -13.87
CA GLU A 387 11.18 -20.87 -13.82
C GLU A 387 10.66 -20.40 -12.46
N ALA A 388 11.04 -19.20 -12.03
CA ALA A 388 10.52 -18.59 -10.80
C ALA A 388 9.85 -17.25 -11.13
N SER A 389 8.79 -17.29 -11.94
CA SER A 389 7.98 -16.10 -12.25
C SER A 389 6.50 -16.47 -12.34
N SER A 390 5.90 -16.81 -11.20
CA SER A 390 4.46 -16.70 -10.90
C SER A 390 4.09 -17.63 -9.74
N VAL A 391 4.30 -17.17 -8.49
CA VAL A 391 3.71 -17.86 -7.34
C VAL A 391 2.26 -17.38 -7.22
N VAL A 392 1.33 -18.21 -7.68
CA VAL A 392 -0.10 -18.08 -7.37
C VAL A 392 -0.31 -18.74 -6.00
N GLU A 393 -0.32 -17.95 -4.93
CA GLU A 393 -0.64 -18.47 -3.59
C GLU A 393 -2.15 -18.76 -3.47
N TYR A 394 -2.45 -20.02 -3.18
CA TYR A 394 -3.78 -20.53 -2.87
C TYR A 394 -4.15 -20.11 -1.43
N VAL A 395 -5.29 -19.45 -1.24
CA VAL A 395 -5.89 -19.29 0.09
C VAL A 395 -7.19 -20.08 0.16
N MET A 396 -7.17 -21.18 0.92
CA MET A 396 -8.40 -21.83 1.36
C MET A 396 -9.02 -21.01 2.50
N GLY A 397 -10.10 -20.30 2.22
CA GLY A 397 -10.98 -19.78 3.27
C GLY A 397 -11.79 -20.93 3.86
N THR A 398 -11.60 -21.25 5.14
CA THR A 398 -12.52 -22.11 5.85
C THR A 398 -13.82 -21.35 6.11
N SER A 399 -14.93 -21.96 5.70
CA SER A 399 -16.28 -21.51 6.00
C SER A 399 -16.48 -21.33 7.52
N LYS A 400 -17.30 -20.34 7.90
CA LYS A 400 -17.80 -20.12 9.27
C LYS A 400 -18.16 -21.45 9.97
N PRO A 401 -17.86 -21.63 11.27
CA PRO A 401 -18.64 -22.58 12.06
C PRO A 401 -20.08 -22.07 12.17
N GLU A 402 -21.03 -22.91 11.79
CA GLU A 402 -22.45 -22.70 12.06
C GLU A 402 -22.65 -22.56 13.58
N GLU A 403 -23.33 -21.48 14.01
CA GLU A 403 -23.88 -21.41 15.37
C GLU A 403 -24.99 -22.46 15.50
N PRO A 404 -25.06 -23.22 16.61
CA PRO A 404 -26.17 -24.12 16.84
C PRO A 404 -27.44 -23.29 17.04
N SER A 405 -28.44 -23.55 16.19
CA SER A 405 -29.81 -23.08 16.39
C SER A 405 -30.38 -23.71 17.65
N GLY A 406 -30.46 -22.95 18.75
CA GLY A 406 -31.15 -23.33 19.98
C GLY A 406 -32.52 -22.65 20.07
N LYS A 407 -33.56 -23.48 20.24
CA LYS A 407 -34.79 -23.09 20.94
C LYS A 407 -34.54 -23.06 22.44
#